data_AF-A0A7J4ELH4-F1
#
_entry.id   AF-A0A7J4ELH4-F1
#
_cell.length_a   1.000
_cell.length_b   1.000
_cell.length_c   1.000
_cell.angle_alpha   90.00
_cell.angle_beta   90.00
_cell.angle_gamma   90.00
#
_symmetry.space_group_name_H-M   'P 1'
#
loop_
_entity.id
_entity.type
_entity.pdbx_description
1 polymer ?
#
loop_
_entity_poly.entity_id
_entity_poly.type
_entity_poly.pdbx_seq_one_letter_code
_entity_poly.pdbx_strand_id
1 'polypeptide(L)'
;MIPDHCKKVSVKEVDFALTKDNIYNTLIGSKLYLATKYLILKNDRDIAVVEVSLKNASKYEKSLFREVIEVKIISLPEETIFIEDPEVDVLNKNMLLAKA
;
A
#
# COMPACT_ATOMS: atom_id res chain seq x y z
N MET A 1 8.99 -18.22 -6.86
CA MET A 1 8.31 -17.18 -7.66
C MET A 1 7.26 -16.53 -6.77
N ILE A 2 7.31 -15.22 -6.55
CA ILE A 2 6.35 -14.52 -5.68
C ILE A 2 5.01 -14.37 -6.42
N PRO A 3 3.86 -14.70 -5.80
CA PRO A 3 2.56 -14.53 -6.44
C PRO A 3 2.29 -13.08 -6.88
N ASP A 4 1.57 -12.92 -7.99
CA ASP A 4 1.33 -11.62 -8.64
C ASP A 4 0.65 -10.58 -7.73
N HIS A 5 -0.15 -11.04 -6.75
CA HIS A 5 -0.81 -10.18 -5.79
C HIS A 5 0.14 -9.66 -4.71
N CYS A 6 1.09 -10.46 -4.23
CA CYS A 6 2.02 -10.07 -3.17
C CYS A 6 2.95 -8.93 -3.62
N LYS A 7 3.37 -8.91 -4.89
CA LYS A 7 4.26 -7.85 -5.42
C LYS A 7 3.58 -6.49 -5.61
N LYS A 8 2.25 -6.42 -5.48
CA LYS A 8 1.44 -5.21 -5.68
C LYS A 8 1.19 -4.43 -4.39
N VAL A 9 1.50 -5.02 -3.24
CA VAL A 9 1.29 -4.42 -1.92
C VAL A 9 2.65 -4.04 -1.34
N SER A 10 2.73 -2.85 -0.75
CA SER A 10 3.90 -2.40 -0.01
C SER A 10 3.48 -1.84 1.35
N VAL A 11 4.25 -2.15 2.39
CA VAL A 11 4.03 -1.64 3.74
C VAL A 11 5.08 -0.58 4.03
N LYS A 12 4.66 0.56 4.57
CA LYS A 12 5.55 1.68 4.89
C LYS A 12 5.24 2.24 6.26
N GLU A 13 6.25 2.29 7.11
CA GLU A 13 6.21 3.05 8.36
C GLU A 13 6.39 4.54 8.05
N VAL A 14 5.55 5.37 8.65
CA VAL A 14 5.52 6.82 8.43
C VAL A 14 5.42 7.56 9.77
N ASP A 15 5.87 8.81 9.77
CA ASP A 15 5.98 9.70 10.94
C ASP A 15 4.92 10.80 10.97
N PHE A 16 3.91 10.73 10.08
CA PHE A 16 2.79 11.66 10.03
C PHE A 16 1.47 10.99 10.40
N ALA A 17 0.55 11.77 10.97
CA ALA A 17 -0.80 11.31 11.29
C ALA A 17 -1.56 10.90 10.01
N LEU A 18 -2.21 9.73 10.03
CA LEU A 18 -2.85 9.11 8.86
C LEU A 18 -4.21 9.75 8.50
N THR A 19 -4.20 11.05 8.19
CA THR A 19 -5.36 11.78 7.67
C THR A 19 -5.35 11.81 6.13
N LYS A 20 -6.52 12.01 5.52
CA LYS A 20 -6.64 12.10 4.04
C LYS A 20 -5.67 13.12 3.45
N ASP A 21 -5.59 14.31 4.05
CA ASP A 21 -4.75 15.40 3.56
C ASP A 21 -3.25 15.09 3.70
N ASN A 22 -2.83 14.57 4.86
CA ASN A 22 -1.43 14.23 5.08
C ASN A 22 -0.98 13.12 4.13
N ILE A 23 -1.82 12.09 3.96
CA ILE A 23 -1.55 10.97 3.05
C ILE A 23 -1.44 11.49 1.61
N TYR A 24 -2.40 12.28 1.16
CA TYR A 24 -2.41 12.82 -0.21
C TYR A 24 -1.18 13.68 -0.47
N ASN A 25 -0.91 14.67 0.40
CA ASN A 25 0.20 15.60 0.26
C ASN A 25 1.57 14.90 0.30
N THR A 26 1.69 13.82 1.06
CA THR A 26 2.95 13.06 1.17
C THR A 26 3.17 12.14 -0.03
N LEU A 27 2.10 11.51 -0.54
CA LEU A 27 2.23 10.50 -1.58
C LEU A 27 2.24 11.09 -2.98
N ILE A 28 1.48 12.14 -3.26
CA ILE A 28 1.42 12.71 -4.61
C ILE A 28 2.81 13.23 -5.04
N GLY A 29 3.24 12.89 -6.26
CA GLY A 29 4.58 13.25 -6.76
C GLY A 29 5.74 12.43 -6.18
N SER A 30 5.51 11.63 -5.13
CA SER A 30 6.51 10.70 -4.61
C SER A 30 6.79 9.56 -5.60
N LYS A 31 7.86 8.79 -5.39
CA LYS A 31 8.24 7.67 -6.29
C LYS A 31 8.05 6.32 -5.61
N LEU A 32 7.36 5.40 -6.28
CA LEU A 32 7.11 4.03 -5.82
C LEU A 32 7.56 3.00 -6.86
N TYR A 33 7.82 1.77 -6.42
CA TYR A 33 8.14 0.66 -7.31
C TYR A 33 6.99 0.41 -8.29
N LEU A 34 7.30 0.22 -9.57
CA LEU A 34 6.33 0.20 -10.68
C LEU A 34 5.16 -0.78 -10.54
N ALA A 35 5.32 -1.85 -9.76
CA ALA A 35 4.25 -2.84 -9.55
C ALA A 35 3.33 -2.48 -8.37
N THR A 36 3.70 -1.48 -7.55
CA THR A 36 2.95 -1.08 -6.36
C THR A 36 1.60 -0.53 -6.79
N LYS A 37 0.55 -1.16 -6.30
CA LYS A 37 -0.83 -0.74 -6.48
C LYS A 37 -1.45 -0.32 -5.16
N TYR A 38 -1.10 -0.99 -4.07
CA TYR A 38 -1.60 -0.69 -2.74
C TYR A 38 -0.45 -0.38 -1.78
N LEU A 39 -0.64 0.66 -0.95
CA LEU A 39 0.23 0.97 0.17
C LEU A 39 -0.53 0.77 1.49
N ILE A 40 0.11 0.10 2.42
CA ILE A 40 -0.29 0.03 3.82
C ILE A 40 0.61 1.01 4.56
N LEU A 41 0.03 2.12 5.03
CA LEU A 41 0.73 3.13 5.81
C LEU A 41 0.53 2.82 7.28
N LYS A 42 1.62 2.78 8.04
CA LYS A 42 1.60 2.51 9.47
C LYS A 42 2.25 3.67 10.23
N ASN A 43 1.50 4.29 11.13
CA ASN A 43 2.01 5.27 12.09
C ASN A 43 1.71 4.72 13.49
N ASP A 44 2.73 4.16 14.14
CA ASP A 44 2.57 3.40 15.40
C ASP A 44 1.50 2.29 15.32
N ARG A 45 0.33 2.52 15.90
CA ARG A 45 -0.82 1.60 15.92
C ARG A 45 -1.85 1.90 14.85
N ASP A 46 -1.81 3.09 14.26
CA ASP A 46 -2.74 3.52 13.25
C ASP A 46 -2.33 2.94 11.89
N ILE A 47 -3.30 2.42 11.16
CA ILE A 47 -3.09 1.89 9.81
C ILE A 47 -4.09 2.51 8.84
N ALA A 48 -3.60 2.88 7.66
CA ALA A 48 -4.42 3.29 6.54
C ALA A 48 -4.02 2.49 5.29
N VAL A 49 -5.01 2.20 4.43
CA VAL A 49 -4.80 1.52 3.16
C VAL A 49 -5.14 2.47 2.03
N VAL A 50 -4.24 2.57 1.05
CA VAL A 50 -4.46 3.39 -0.14
C VAL A 50 -4.15 2.63 -1.41
N GLU A 51 -4.91 2.95 -2.45
CA GLU A 51 -4.59 2.59 -3.84
C GLU A 51 -3.86 3.76 -4.49
N VAL A 52 -2.79 3.47 -5.25
CA VAL A 52 -1.99 4.47 -5.95
C VAL A 52 -1.97 4.19 -7.44
N SER A 53 -2.06 5.25 -8.24
CA SER A 53 -1.79 5.20 -9.68
C SER A 53 -0.41 5.80 -9.94
N LEU A 54 0.41 5.09 -10.69
CA LEU A 54 1.76 5.52 -11.05
C LEU A 54 1.79 6.03 -12.48
N LYS A 55 2.62 7.04 -12.74
CA LYS A 55 2.85 7.57 -14.09
C LYS A 55 3.30 6.45 -15.03
N ASN A 56 2.70 6.39 -16.21
CA ASN A 56 3.07 5.44 -17.25
C ASN A 56 4.54 5.63 -17.65
N ALA A 57 5.25 4.51 -17.88
CA ALA A 57 6.59 4.55 -18.39
C ALA A 57 6.61 5.13 -19.81
N SER A 58 7.48 6.10 -20.07
CA SER A 58 7.82 6.42 -21.47
C SER A 58 8.64 5.28 -22.07
N LYS A 59 8.64 5.16 -23.41
CA LYS A 59 9.41 4.13 -24.14
C LYS A 59 10.93 4.15 -23.81
N TYR A 60 11.44 5.25 -23.28
CA TYR A 60 12.85 5.44 -22.93
C TYR A 60 13.13 5.32 -21.43
N GLU A 61 12.10 5.21 -20.59
CA GLU A 61 12.25 5.23 -19.14
C GLU A 61 12.47 3.83 -18.57
N LYS A 62 13.73 3.53 -18.23
CA LYS A 62 14.15 2.23 -17.66
C LYS A 62 14.09 2.16 -16.13
N SER A 63 13.64 3.22 -15.45
CA SER A 63 13.61 3.25 -13.98
C SER A 63 12.65 2.19 -13.42
N LEU A 64 12.96 1.60 -12.27
CA LEU A 64 12.03 0.71 -11.55
C LEU A 64 11.00 1.48 -10.71
N PHE A 65 11.23 2.78 -10.51
CA PHE A 65 10.38 3.67 -9.72
C PHE A 65 9.67 4.69 -10.60
N ARG A 66 8.39 4.91 -10.29
CA ARG A 66 7.50 5.83 -11.01
C ARG A 66 6.83 6.78 -10.04
N GLU A 67 6.54 7.98 -10.55
CA GLU A 67 5.86 9.03 -9.82
C GLU A 67 4.40 8.66 -9.54
N VAL A 68 3.92 8.91 -8.32
CA VAL A 68 2.51 8.76 -7.94
C VAL A 68 1.72 9.94 -8.48
N ILE A 69 0.71 9.65 -9.30
CA ILE A 69 -0.15 10.65 -9.94
C ILE A 69 -1.58 10.69 -9.37
N GLU A 70 -1.94 9.66 -8.60
CA GLU A 70 -3.25 9.57 -7.96
C GLU A 70 -3.11 8.78 -6.67
N VAL A 71 -3.88 9.20 -5.66
CA VAL A 71 -3.98 8.53 -4.37
C VAL A 71 -5.45 8.40 -4.04
N LYS A 72 -5.92 7.17 -3.86
CA LYS A 72 -7.27 6.86 -3.43
C LYS A 72 -7.22 6.20 -2.06
N ILE A 73 -7.86 6.85 -1.09
CA ILE A 73 -8.01 6.30 0.26
C ILE A 73 -9.00 5.14 0.21
N ILE A 74 -8.57 3.95 0.65
CA ILE A 74 -9.41 2.75 0.76
C ILE A 74 -9.98 2.65 2.18
N SER A 75 -9.14 2.86 3.19
CA SER A 75 -9.55 2.91 4.60
C SER A 75 -8.61 3.79 5.41
N LEU A 76 -9.15 4.39 6.47
CA LEU A 76 -8.42 5.17 7.47
C LEU A 76 -8.31 4.39 8.80
N PRO A 77 -7.57 4.88 9.81
CA PRO A 77 -7.39 4.17 11.07
C PRO A 77 -8.70 3.78 11.76
N GLU A 78 -9.74 4.61 11.68
CA GLU A 78 -11.06 4.34 12.23
C GLU A 78 -11.81 3.18 11.55
N GLU A 79 -11.39 2.79 10.35
CA GLU A 79 -11.99 1.73 9.52
C GLU A 79 -11.06 0.51 9.36
N THR A 80 -9.88 0.54 9.99
CA THR A 80 -8.81 -0.45 9.73
C THR A 80 -8.42 -1.18 11.00
N ILE A 81 -8.42 -2.52 10.94
CA ILE A 81 -7.90 -3.38 12.00
C ILE A 81 -6.66 -4.11 11.47
N PHE A 82 -5.60 -4.15 12.27
CA PHE A 82 -4.40 -4.93 11.99
C PHE A 82 -4.38 -6.20 12.84
N ILE A 83 -4.24 -7.35 12.18
CA ILE A 83 -4.13 -8.66 12.84
C ILE A 83 -2.75 -9.22 12.51
N GLU A 84 -1.97 -9.48 13.55
CA GLU A 84 -0.70 -10.19 13.44
C GLU A 84 -0.88 -11.64 13.89
N ASP A 85 -0.75 -12.57 12.95
CA ASP A 85 -0.88 -14.01 13.21
C ASP A 85 0.17 -14.77 12.39
N PRO A 86 1.26 -15.25 13.03
CA PRO A 86 2.35 -15.93 12.33
C PRO A 86 1.94 -17.31 11.79
N GLU A 87 0.81 -17.87 12.25
CA GLU A 87 0.31 -19.17 11.80
C GLU A 87 -0.52 -19.06 10.51
N VAL A 88 -0.85 -17.85 10.07
CA VAL A 88 -1.66 -17.62 8.86
C VAL A 88 -0.78 -17.58 7.61
N ASP A 89 -0.98 -18.55 6.72
CA ASP A 89 -0.42 -18.49 5.37
C ASP A 89 -1.28 -17.58 4.48
N VAL A 90 -0.74 -16.41 4.12
CA VAL A 90 -1.38 -15.45 3.22
C VAL A 90 -1.63 -15.99 1.80
N LEU A 91 -0.99 -17.09 1.42
CA LEU A 91 -1.26 -17.78 0.16
C LEU A 91 -2.47 -18.72 0.25
N ASN A 92 -2.89 -19.07 1.47
CA ASN A 92 -4.08 -19.86 1.74
C ASN A 92 -5.30 -18.96 2.01
N LYS A 93 -6.12 -18.76 0.98
CA LYS A 93 -7.33 -17.91 1.05
C LYS A 93 -8.31 -18.34 2.14
N ASN A 94 -8.41 -19.63 2.45
CA ASN A 94 -9.32 -20.11 3.49
C ASN A 94 -8.86 -19.68 4.89
N MET A 95 -7.54 -19.67 5.12
CA MET A 95 -6.97 -19.20 6.39
C MET A 95 -7.16 -17.69 6.56
N LEU A 96 -7.04 -16.92 5.48
CA LEU A 96 -7.36 -15.48 5.49
C LEU A 96 -8.84 -15.23 5.81
N LEU A 97 -9.75 -15.96 5.16
CA LEU A 97 -11.20 -15.80 5.40
C LEU A 97 -11.58 -16.10 6.84
N ALA A 98 -10.92 -17.07 7.49
CA ALA A 98 -11.18 -17.42 8.88
C ALA A 98 -10.76 -16.32 9.89
N LYS A 99 -10.06 -15.28 9.44
CA LYS A 99 -9.56 -14.16 10.25
C LYS A 99 -10.22 -12.82 9.94
N ALA A 100 -11.09 -12.77 8.92
CA ALA A 100 -11.84 -11.60 8.50
C ALA A 100 -13.17 -11.49 9.27
#